data_AF-A0A411DKD9-F1
#
_entry.id   AF-A0A411DKD9-F1
#
_cell.length_a   1.000
_cell.length_b   1.000
_cell.length_c   1.000
_cell.angle_alpha   90.00
_cell.angle_beta   90.00
_cell.angle_gamma   90.00
#
_symmetry.space_group_name_H-M   'P 1'
#
loop_
_entity.id
_entity.type
_entity.pdbx_description
1 polymer ?
#
loop_
_entity_poly.entity_id
_entity_poly.type
_entity_poly.pdbx_seq_one_letter_code
_entity_poly.pdbx_strand_id
1 'polypeptide(L)'
;MQKEKLRVIRKQKGYTQQQVADFIATDVSNYSRKESGDVRIVKDEWDKLARFLDVPVEDIYEEDEATVVINNDHPVFNDRSSSAGVITNQNNYDNIPGAIIENLQGYIALLKEENERLKEELKGLPRGRK
;
A
#
# COMPACT_ATOMS: atom_id res chain seq x y z
N MET A 1 -13.00 2.39 -3.35
CA MET A 1 -14.11 2.50 -4.31
C MET A 1 -14.94 1.21 -4.28
N GLN A 2 -16.28 1.30 -4.32
CA GLN A 2 -17.16 0.13 -4.39
C GLN A 2 -16.94 -0.67 -5.69
N LYS A 3 -16.94 -2.01 -5.59
CA LYS A 3 -16.78 -2.92 -6.73
C LYS A 3 -18.11 -3.08 -7.46
N GLU A 4 -18.49 -2.06 -8.23
CA GLU A 4 -19.81 -1.98 -8.85
C GLU A 4 -20.01 -3.05 -9.94
N LYS A 5 -18.97 -3.40 -10.73
CA LYS A 5 -19.09 -4.48 -11.74
C LYS A 5 -19.43 -5.82 -11.07
N LEU A 6 -18.68 -6.18 -10.04
CA LEU A 6 -18.89 -7.40 -9.27
C LEU A 6 -20.30 -7.42 -8.66
N ARG A 7 -20.71 -6.31 -8.04
CA ARG A 7 -22.02 -6.17 -7.38
C ARG A 7 -23.18 -6.29 -8.37
N VAL A 8 -23.07 -5.65 -9.54
CA VAL A 8 -24.09 -5.69 -10.59
C VAL A 8 -24.26 -7.10 -11.12
N ILE A 9 -23.16 -7.77 -11.49
CA ILE A 9 -23.20 -9.14 -12.02
C ILE A 9 -23.76 -10.11 -10.98
N ARG A 10 -23.34 -10.01 -9.71
CA ARG A 10 -23.88 -10.85 -8.64
C ARG A 10 -25.40 -10.69 -8.51
N LYS A 11 -25.90 -9.46 -8.50
CA LYS A 11 -27.34 -9.18 -8.41
C LYS A 11 -28.10 -9.64 -9.64
N GLN A 12 -27.55 -9.46 -10.83
CA GLN A 12 -28.14 -9.94 -12.08
C GLN A 12 -28.29 -11.47 -12.09
N LYS A 13 -27.30 -12.20 -11.54
CA LYS A 13 -27.36 -13.65 -11.38
C LYS A 13 -28.18 -14.12 -10.17
N GLY A 14 -28.71 -13.20 -9.36
CA GLY A 14 -29.61 -13.51 -8.25
C GLY A 14 -28.90 -14.08 -7.01
N TYR A 15 -27.58 -13.96 -6.90
CA TYR A 15 -26.84 -14.49 -5.77
C TYR A 15 -26.82 -13.53 -4.57
N THR A 16 -26.97 -14.08 -3.38
CA THR A 16 -26.80 -13.33 -2.13
C THR A 16 -25.32 -13.21 -1.77
N GLN A 17 -24.98 -12.22 -0.94
CA GLN A 17 -23.62 -12.08 -0.40
C GLN A 17 -23.21 -13.31 0.43
N GLN A 18 -24.16 -13.96 1.13
CA GLN A 18 -23.95 -15.20 1.86
C GLN A 18 -23.50 -16.34 0.93
N GLN A 19 -24.21 -16.56 -0.18
CA GLN A 19 -23.88 -17.63 -1.11
C GLN A 19 -22.48 -17.47 -1.72
N VAL A 20 -22.09 -16.22 -2.04
CA VAL A 20 -20.74 -15.95 -2.55
C VAL A 20 -19.70 -16.17 -1.45
N ALA A 21 -19.96 -15.68 -0.24
CA ALA A 21 -19.05 -15.84 0.90
C ALA A 21 -18.79 -17.32 1.21
N ASP A 22 -19.85 -18.13 1.25
CA ASP A 22 -19.79 -19.58 1.46
C ASP A 22 -18.94 -20.26 0.39
N PHE A 23 -19.09 -19.85 -0.88
CA PHE A 23 -18.33 -20.43 -1.99
C PHE A 23 -16.83 -20.10 -1.93
N ILE A 24 -16.47 -18.87 -1.59
CA ILE A 24 -15.06 -18.45 -1.50
C ILE A 24 -14.41 -18.75 -0.15
N ALA A 25 -15.12 -19.44 0.75
CA ALA A 25 -14.70 -19.81 2.10
C ALA A 25 -14.35 -18.59 2.98
N THR A 26 -15.25 -17.61 3.03
CA THR A 26 -15.15 -16.43 3.91
C THR A 26 -16.49 -16.17 4.61
N ASP A 27 -16.52 -15.27 5.58
CA ASP A 27 -17.76 -14.77 6.16
C ASP A 27 -18.43 -13.65 5.34
N VAL A 28 -19.73 -13.47 5.52
CA VAL A 28 -20.54 -12.46 4.80
C VAL A 28 -20.05 -11.05 5.05
N SER A 29 -19.60 -10.74 6.27
CA SER A 29 -19.13 -9.40 6.62
C SER A 29 -17.85 -9.07 5.85
N ASN A 30 -16.89 -10.00 5.78
CA ASN A 30 -15.67 -9.84 5.00
C ASN A 30 -15.96 -9.75 3.49
N TYR A 31 -16.87 -10.59 2.96
CA TYR A 31 -17.28 -10.45 1.56
C TYR A 31 -17.99 -9.11 1.29
N SER A 32 -18.86 -8.65 2.19
CA SER A 32 -19.52 -7.35 2.07
C SER A 32 -18.51 -6.22 2.03
N ARG A 33 -17.48 -6.25 2.89
CA ARG A 33 -16.39 -5.26 2.92
C ARG A 33 -15.53 -5.30 1.65
N LYS A 34 -15.35 -6.48 1.07
CA LYS A 34 -14.68 -6.66 -0.22
C LYS A 34 -15.48 -6.06 -1.37
N GLU A 35 -16.79 -6.32 -1.41
CA GLU A 35 -17.68 -5.79 -2.43
C GLU A 35 -17.91 -4.27 -2.30
N SER A 36 -17.92 -3.72 -1.08
CA SER A 36 -17.94 -2.26 -0.83
C SER A 36 -16.59 -1.59 -1.11
N GLY A 37 -15.51 -2.37 -1.25
CA GLY A 37 -14.16 -1.87 -1.47
C GLY A 37 -13.44 -1.35 -0.23
N ASP A 38 -13.93 -1.70 0.97
CA ASP A 38 -13.24 -1.45 2.24
C ASP A 38 -12.07 -2.42 2.46
N VAL A 39 -12.13 -3.60 1.84
CA VAL A 39 -11.11 -4.64 1.89
C VAL A 39 -10.74 -5.04 0.47
N ARG A 40 -9.44 -5.19 0.20
CA ARG A 40 -8.95 -5.68 -1.09
C ARG A 40 -9.37 -7.12 -1.35
N ILE A 41 -9.78 -7.40 -2.59
CA ILE A 41 -9.97 -8.76 -3.11
C ILE A 41 -8.64 -9.23 -3.69
N VAL A 42 -8.09 -10.34 -3.18
CA VAL A 42 -6.83 -10.88 -3.71
C VAL A 42 -7.07 -11.62 -5.03
N LYS A 43 -6.02 -11.80 -5.85
CA LYS A 43 -6.12 -12.43 -7.16
C LYS A 43 -6.84 -13.79 -7.13
N ASP A 44 -6.48 -14.65 -6.19
CA ASP A 44 -7.10 -15.97 -6.05
C ASP A 44 -8.61 -15.89 -5.73
N GLU A 45 -9.05 -14.82 -5.04
CA GLU A 45 -10.46 -14.58 -4.76
C GLU A 45 -11.20 -14.08 -6.01
N TRP A 46 -10.56 -13.24 -6.82
CA TRP A 46 -11.11 -12.86 -8.13
C TRP A 46 -11.35 -14.07 -9.02
N ASP A 47 -10.40 -15.00 -9.07
CA ASP A 47 -10.54 -16.24 -9.85
C ASP A 47 -11.70 -17.11 -9.34
N LYS A 48 -11.88 -17.21 -8.01
CA LYS A 48 -13.01 -17.93 -7.42
C LYS A 48 -14.34 -17.24 -7.71
N LEU A 49 -14.40 -15.91 -7.64
CA LEU A 49 -15.60 -15.13 -7.93
C LEU A 49 -16.02 -15.27 -9.39
N ALA A 50 -15.08 -15.19 -10.32
CA ALA A 50 -15.31 -15.41 -11.75
C ALA A 50 -15.87 -16.81 -12.02
N ARG A 51 -15.31 -17.84 -11.37
CA ARG A 51 -15.81 -19.22 -11.47
C ARG A 51 -17.21 -19.40 -10.88
N PHE A 52 -17.49 -18.78 -9.73
CA PHE A 52 -18.81 -18.85 -9.10
C PHE A 52 -19.87 -18.17 -9.95
N LEU A 53 -19.53 -16.99 -10.47
CA LEU A 53 -20.42 -16.18 -11.28
C LEU A 53 -20.43 -16.64 -12.73
N ASP A 54 -19.66 -17.64 -13.15
CA ASP A 54 -19.56 -18.12 -14.54
C ASP A 54 -19.39 -16.95 -15.54
N VAL A 55 -18.37 -16.13 -15.30
CA VAL A 55 -17.96 -14.98 -16.13
C VAL A 55 -16.44 -14.85 -16.16
N PRO A 56 -15.84 -14.25 -17.20
CA PRO A 56 -14.45 -13.84 -17.21
C PRO A 56 -14.10 -12.91 -16.03
N VAL A 57 -12.86 -12.96 -15.54
CA VAL A 57 -12.39 -12.09 -14.45
C VAL A 57 -12.47 -10.62 -14.86
N GLU A 58 -12.18 -10.33 -16.13
CA GLU A 58 -12.15 -8.99 -16.73
C GLU A 58 -13.51 -8.27 -16.63
N ASP A 59 -14.60 -9.03 -16.62
CA ASP A 59 -15.97 -8.51 -16.56
C ASP A 59 -16.35 -8.06 -15.14
N ILE A 60 -15.71 -8.63 -14.11
CA ILE A 60 -15.96 -8.30 -12.70
C ILE A 60 -14.82 -7.49 -12.06
N TYR A 61 -13.64 -7.50 -12.66
CA TYR A 61 -12.45 -6.87 -12.10
C TYR A 61 -12.50 -5.35 -12.22
N GLU A 62 -12.19 -4.72 -11.10
CA GLU A 62 -12.00 -3.28 -10.96
C GLU A 62 -10.74 -3.05 -10.14
N GLU A 63 -9.84 -2.19 -10.63
CA GLU A 63 -8.59 -1.87 -9.94
C GLU A 63 -8.88 -1.32 -8.55
N ASP A 64 -8.02 -1.66 -7.59
CA ASP A 64 -8.03 -1.00 -6.30
C ASP A 64 -7.36 0.36 -6.48
N GLU A 65 -8.12 1.45 -6.34
CA GLU A 65 -7.50 2.72 -5.98
C GLU A 65 -6.72 2.50 -4.68
N ALA A 66 -5.52 3.06 -4.58
CA ALA A 66 -4.67 2.93 -3.39
C ALA A 66 -5.35 3.59 -2.18
N THR A 67 -6.28 2.89 -1.54
CA THR A 67 -6.87 3.29 -0.28
C THR A 67 -5.83 2.98 0.80
N VAL A 68 -5.22 4.02 1.34
CA VAL A 68 -4.40 3.92 2.54
C VAL A 68 -5.34 3.49 3.68
N VAL A 69 -5.39 2.20 3.97
CA VAL A 69 -6.15 1.65 5.10
C VAL A 69 -5.41 2.02 6.38
N ILE A 70 -5.82 3.11 7.03
CA ILE A 70 -5.33 3.51 8.35
C ILE A 70 -6.07 2.66 9.39
N ASN A 71 -5.42 1.59 9.87
CA ASN A 71 -5.93 0.80 10.99
C ASN A 71 -5.76 1.61 12.29
N ASN A 72 -6.83 2.25 12.78
CA ASN A 72 -6.85 2.98 14.04
C ASN A 72 -7.04 2.07 15.28
N ASP A 73 -6.89 0.76 15.16
CA ASP A 73 -7.13 -0.21 16.25
C ASP A 73 -6.05 -0.20 17.35
N HIS A 74 -5.09 0.72 17.29
CA HIS A 74 -4.21 1.02 18.40
C HIS A 74 -4.44 2.46 18.87
N PRO A 75 -5.12 2.68 20.02
CA PRO A 75 -5.12 3.99 20.66
C PRO A 75 -3.69 4.25 21.17
N VAL A 76 -2.88 4.91 20.35
CA VAL A 76 -1.62 5.48 20.80
C VAL A 76 -2.03 6.69 21.65
N PHE A 77 -1.95 6.57 22.97
CA PHE A 77 -2.16 7.69 23.88
C PHE A 77 -1.11 8.77 23.57
N ASN A 78 -1.51 9.76 22.79
CA ASN A 78 -0.70 10.94 22.53
C ASN A 78 -0.97 11.96 23.64
N ASP A 79 -0.04 12.08 24.60
CA ASP A 79 -0.04 13.10 25.67
C ASP A 79 0.28 14.51 25.14
N ARG A 80 -0.33 14.88 24.01
CA ARG A 80 -0.28 16.24 23.50
C ARG A 80 -1.70 16.65 23.20
N SER A 81 -2.32 17.28 24.19
CA SER A 81 -3.52 18.11 24.03
C SER A 81 -3.25 19.14 22.93
N SER A 82 -3.57 18.75 21.71
CA SER A 82 -3.71 19.62 20.54
C SER A 82 -5.14 19.45 20.10
N SER A 83 -5.91 20.50 20.35
CA SER A 83 -7.33 20.64 20.08
C SER A 83 -7.75 20.05 18.74
N ALA A 84 -8.89 19.35 18.79
CA ALA A 84 -9.66 18.82 17.67
C ALA A 84 -9.55 19.68 16.40
N GLY A 85 -9.09 19.07 15.30
CA GLY A 85 -9.41 19.55 13.95
C GLY A 85 -8.31 19.48 12.90
N VAL A 86 -7.02 19.34 13.24
CA VAL A 86 -5.95 19.48 12.23
C VAL A 86 -4.75 18.57 12.52
N ILE A 87 -4.87 17.25 12.40
CA ILE A 87 -3.67 16.39 12.25
C ILE A 87 -4.03 15.17 11.38
N THR A 88 -4.07 15.36 10.07
CA THR A 88 -3.79 14.25 9.13
C THR A 88 -2.78 14.76 8.14
N ASN A 89 -1.69 14.01 7.95
CA ASN A 89 -0.57 14.29 7.05
C ASN A 89 0.43 15.39 7.42
N GLN A 90 0.98 15.36 8.63
CA GLN A 90 2.34 15.90 8.81
C GLN A 90 3.32 14.73 8.85
N ASN A 91 3.78 14.37 7.65
CA ASN A 91 5.10 13.80 7.39
C ASN A 91 6.05 13.94 8.60
N ASN A 92 6.52 12.80 9.14
CA ASN A 92 7.43 12.72 10.29
C ASN A 92 8.79 13.47 10.12
N TYR A 93 8.99 14.18 9.01
CA TYR A 93 10.15 15.01 8.71
C TYR A 93 10.19 16.32 9.53
N ASP A 94 9.05 16.83 9.99
CA ASP A 94 8.99 18.11 10.72
C ASP A 94 9.49 18.04 12.17
N ASN A 95 9.79 16.83 12.67
CA ASN A 95 10.32 16.60 14.03
C ASN A 95 11.80 16.21 14.05
N ILE A 96 12.53 16.29 12.93
CA ILE A 96 13.97 16.01 12.92
C ILE A 96 14.73 17.26 13.37
N PRO A 97 15.48 17.24 14.49
CA PRO A 97 16.30 18.36 14.93
C PRO A 97 17.27 18.84 13.85
N GLY A 98 17.37 20.16 13.65
CA GLY A 98 18.26 20.75 12.63
C GLY A 98 19.72 20.29 12.74
N ALA A 99 20.22 20.07 13.96
CA ALA A 99 21.57 19.55 14.20
C ALA A 99 21.81 18.14 13.59
N ILE A 100 20.77 17.29 13.55
CA ILE A 100 20.85 15.98 12.91
C ILE A 100 20.92 16.14 11.39
N ILE A 101 20.14 17.06 10.84
CA ILE A 101 20.15 17.37 9.40
C ILE A 101 21.53 17.87 8.97
N GLU A 102 22.11 18.81 9.72
CA GLU A 102 23.44 19.35 9.46
C GLU A 102 24.53 18.26 9.53
N ASN A 103 24.46 17.39 10.54
CA ASN A 103 25.40 16.28 10.67
C ASN A 103 25.34 15.32 9.48
N LEU A 104 24.12 14.94 9.07
CA LEU A 104 23.90 14.05 7.92
C LEU A 104 24.39 14.69 6.61
N GLN A 105 24.14 15.99 6.41
CA GLN A 105 24.64 16.72 5.25
C GLN A 105 26.17 16.75 5.22
N GLY A 106 26.82 16.99 6.36
CA GLY A 106 28.28 16.94 6.49
C GLY A 106 28.85 15.56 6.16
N TYR A 107 28.22 14.49 6.67
CA TYR A 107 28.63 13.13 6.36
C TYR A 107 28.49 12.79 4.87
N ILE A 108 27.40 13.22 4.23
CA ILE A 108 27.19 13.05 2.78
C ILE A 108 28.28 13.77 1.98
N ALA A 109 28.70 14.96 2.40
CA ALA A 109 29.78 15.69 1.73
C ALA A 109 31.10 14.92 1.80
N LEU A 110 31.48 14.44 2.98
CA LEU A 110 32.70 13.64 3.17
C LEU A 110 32.68 12.35 2.33
N LEU A 111 31.54 11.64 2.31
CA LEU A 111 31.40 10.42 1.50
C LEU A 111 31.52 10.70 0.00
N LYS A 112 31.01 11.84 -0.48
CA LYS A 112 31.12 12.20 -1.90
C LYS A 112 32.56 12.52 -2.28
N GLU A 113 33.27 13.26 -1.44
CA GLU A 113 34.69 13.59 -1.65
C GLU A 113 35.55 12.32 -1.69
N GLU A 114 35.37 11.41 -0.73
CA GLU A 114 36.10 10.15 -0.68
C GLU A 114 35.84 9.29 -1.92
N ASN A 115 34.58 9.22 -2.38
CA ASN A 115 34.23 8.51 -3.60
C ASN A 115 34.93 9.07 -4.84
N GLU A 116 35.05 10.39 -4.97
CA GLU A 116 35.78 10.99 -6.09
C GLU A 116 37.28 10.68 -6.01
N ARG A 117 37.88 10.80 -4.82
CA ARG A 117 39.29 10.43 -4.61
C ARG A 117 39.58 8.98 -5.01
N LEU A 118 38.74 8.04 -4.57
CA LEU A 118 38.87 6.62 -4.90
C LEU A 118 38.70 6.36 -6.40
N LYS A 119 37.78 7.07 -7.07
CA LYS A 119 37.61 6.98 -8.53
C LYS A 119 38.84 7.50 -9.29
N GLU A 120 39.46 8.58 -8.83
CA GLU A 120 40.69 9.11 -9.43
C GLU A 120 41.86 8.15 -9.25
N GLU A 121 42.01 7.57 -8.06
CA GLU A 121 43.03 6.55 -7.78
C GLU A 121 42.86 5.33 -8.70
N LEU A 122 41.63 4.81 -8.83
CA LEU A 122 41.32 3.70 -9.75
C LEU A 122 41.58 4.04 -11.22
N LYS A 123 41.46 5.31 -11.62
CA LYS A 123 41.78 5.78 -12.97
C LYS A 123 43.29 5.82 -13.22
N GLY A 124 44.08 6.05 -12.17
CA GLY A 124 45.55 6.10 -12.20
C GLY A 124 46.23 4.73 -12.17
N LEU A 125 45.55 3.67 -11.74
CA LEU A 125 46.12 2.33 -11.78
C LEU A 125 46.20 1.80 -13.22
N PRO A 126 47.38 1.33 -13.68
CA PRO A 126 47.48 0.69 -14.98
C PRO A 126 46.57 -0.53 -14.99
N ARG A 127 45.61 -0.58 -15.93
CA ARG A 127 44.80 -1.77 -16.17
C ARG A 127 45.78 -2.91 -16.42
N GLY A 128 45.84 -3.86 -15.48
CA GLY A 128 46.75 -4.99 -15.53
C GLY A 128 46.73 -5.60 -16.92
N ARG A 129 47.87 -5.58 -17.61
CA ARG A 129 48.07 -6.28 -18.88
C ARG A 129 47.75 -7.75 -18.61
N LYS A 130 46.69 -8.24 -19.25
CA LYS A 130 46.52 -9.68 -19.49
C LYS A 130 47.59 -10.14 -20.46
#